data_AF-A0A076HNE1-F1
#
_entry.id   AF-A0A076HNE1-F1
#
_cell.length_a   1.000
_cell.length_b   1.000
_cell.length_c   1.000
_cell.angle_alpha   90.00
_cell.angle_beta   90.00
_cell.angle_gamma   90.00
#
_symmetry.space_group_name_H-M   'P 1'
#
loop_
_entity.id
_entity.type
_entity.pdbx_description
1 polymer ?
#
loop_
_entity_poly.entity_id
_entity_poly.type
_entity_poly.pdbx_seq_one_letter_code
_entity_poly.pdbx_strand_id
1 'polypeptide(L)'
;MKHVLRFLLILLLLPVLPGRAQQTPLYFPPASGTWATTTPQSLGWCQPQLDSLVAFLGRKGTKSFVVLKDGRLVVERYYGTFTQDSVWYWASAGKSLTATLVGVAQQDGLLQLQDSTSRYLGRSWTSAPAAKEGRITVRHQLTMSTGLNDALPPPCDNESTSPGCLLYRADAGTRWAYHTGPYRLLQNVLAQASGLTINQYTNQKLAGRIGMSGLWVNDVYYSRARDMARFGLLTLARGTWNGTAILRDTAYFRRMTTPSQSFNRSYGYLWWLNGQPSYMLPGLQLVFNGPLIPTAPADLVAALGKNDQKIYVVPSLGLVVVRQGKSAGDSRLAVSSFDTELWRYLTATMQCRPLAANSAVAATLPLYPNPATTTLTLGAPAGSRTVRLLDSRGQVARQWPAPTAPTETEVSVAGVAPGLYLVQWLDAQGRVLASRKLQKQ
;
A
#
# COMPACT_ATOMS: atom_id res chain seq x y z
N MET A 1 -55.39 34.38 -57.73
CA MET A 1 -54.77 33.14 -57.21
C MET A 1 -53.71 33.53 -56.21
N LYS A 2 -53.90 33.18 -54.92
CA LYS A 2 -53.07 33.60 -53.79
C LYS A 2 -51.88 32.65 -53.62
N HIS A 3 -50.65 33.15 -53.68
CA HIS A 3 -49.46 32.38 -53.32
C HIS A 3 -49.15 32.57 -51.83
N VAL A 4 -49.23 31.48 -51.07
CA VAL A 4 -48.91 31.41 -49.64
C VAL A 4 -47.44 31.03 -49.49
N LEU A 5 -46.63 31.93 -48.94
CA LEU A 5 -45.24 31.70 -48.59
C LEU A 5 -45.16 31.02 -47.21
N ARG A 6 -44.76 29.74 -47.17
CA ARG A 6 -44.52 29.00 -45.92
C ARG A 6 -43.12 29.31 -45.40
N PHE A 7 -43.03 30.02 -44.28
CA PHE A 7 -41.79 30.16 -43.50
C PHE A 7 -41.56 28.87 -42.69
N LEU A 8 -40.46 28.17 -42.96
CA LEU A 8 -39.98 27.06 -42.13
C LEU A 8 -39.13 27.64 -40.99
N LEU A 9 -39.59 27.51 -39.75
CA LEU A 9 -38.84 27.88 -38.55
C LEU A 9 -37.86 26.73 -38.22
N ILE A 10 -36.57 26.90 -38.52
CA ILE A 10 -35.53 25.93 -38.13
C ILE A 10 -35.08 26.27 -36.70
N LEU A 11 -35.48 25.45 -35.73
CA LEU A 11 -34.98 25.51 -34.36
C LEU A 11 -33.54 24.94 -34.33
N LEU A 12 -32.54 25.80 -34.16
CA LEU A 12 -31.15 25.42 -33.92
C LEU A 12 -31.00 24.88 -32.48
N LEU A 13 -31.04 23.57 -32.31
CA LEU A 13 -30.63 22.87 -31.09
C LEU A 13 -29.09 22.93 -30.99
N LEU A 14 -28.57 23.89 -30.22
CA LEU A 14 -27.16 23.93 -29.82
C LEU A 14 -26.87 22.72 -28.91
N PRO A 15 -25.82 21.91 -29.19
CA PRO A 15 -25.44 20.82 -28.31
C PRO A 15 -24.91 21.40 -27.00
N VAL A 16 -25.58 21.08 -25.89
CA VAL A 16 -25.07 21.32 -24.54
C VAL A 16 -23.84 20.43 -24.36
N LEU A 17 -22.66 21.00 -24.56
CA LEU A 17 -21.41 20.35 -24.20
C LEU A 17 -21.44 20.07 -22.68
N PRO A 18 -21.23 18.82 -22.23
CA PRO A 18 -21.12 18.56 -20.80
C PRO A 18 -19.96 19.39 -20.26
N GLY A 19 -20.27 20.32 -19.35
CA GLY A 19 -19.27 21.15 -18.70
C GLY A 19 -18.19 20.25 -18.08
N ARG A 20 -16.93 20.49 -18.43
CA ARG A 20 -15.80 19.92 -17.69
C ARG A 20 -16.00 20.32 -16.23
N ALA A 21 -16.21 19.34 -15.35
CA ALA A 21 -16.19 19.58 -13.92
C ALA A 21 -14.87 20.28 -13.59
N GLN A 22 -14.97 21.54 -13.15
CA GLN A 22 -13.84 22.37 -12.82
C GLN A 22 -13.16 21.72 -11.60
N GLN A 23 -12.05 21.01 -11.82
CA GLN A 23 -11.29 20.42 -10.72
C GLN A 23 -10.83 21.56 -9.83
N THR A 24 -11.30 21.57 -8.57
CA THR A 24 -10.84 22.52 -7.57
C THR A 24 -9.31 22.41 -7.50
N PRO A 25 -8.56 23.50 -7.70
CA PRO A 25 -7.11 23.45 -7.63
C PRO A 25 -6.68 22.99 -6.23
N LEU A 26 -5.67 22.11 -6.16
CA LEU A 26 -5.14 21.62 -4.89
C LEU A 26 -4.62 22.79 -4.05
N TYR A 27 -5.00 22.81 -2.77
CA TYR A 27 -4.42 23.73 -1.80
C TYR A 27 -3.15 23.16 -1.19
N PHE A 28 -2.15 24.02 -1.01
CA PHE A 28 -0.92 23.67 -0.32
C PHE A 28 -0.83 24.52 0.96
N PRO A 29 -0.67 23.90 2.14
CA PRO A 29 -0.52 24.65 3.37
C PRO A 29 0.80 25.43 3.38
N PRO A 30 0.85 26.58 4.08
CA PRO A 30 2.11 27.24 4.36
C PRO A 30 3.01 26.35 5.23
N ALA A 31 4.32 26.65 5.21
CA ALA A 31 5.30 25.95 6.04
C ALA A 31 5.04 26.19 7.54
N SER A 32 4.58 27.39 7.89
CA SER A 32 4.14 27.80 9.23
C SER A 32 2.76 28.45 9.17
N GLY A 33 2.00 28.39 10.27
CA GLY A 33 0.66 28.97 10.38
C GLY A 33 -0.47 27.96 10.18
N THR A 34 -1.66 28.48 9.88
CA THR A 34 -2.90 27.70 9.87
C THR A 34 -3.07 26.92 8.57
N TRP A 35 -3.35 25.63 8.69
CA TRP A 35 -3.73 24.79 7.57
C TRP A 35 -5.23 24.96 7.31
N ALA A 36 -5.61 25.43 6.12
CA ALA A 36 -7.02 25.61 5.76
C ALA A 36 -7.82 24.31 5.90
N THR A 37 -9.04 24.45 6.42
CA THR A 37 -9.97 23.35 6.66
C THR A 37 -11.13 23.40 5.67
N THR A 38 -11.81 22.27 5.50
CA THR A 38 -13.15 22.18 4.90
C THR A 38 -13.99 21.26 5.77
N THR A 39 -15.28 21.55 5.94
CA THR A 39 -16.09 20.75 6.86
C THR A 39 -16.56 19.47 6.17
N PRO A 40 -16.66 18.33 6.88
CA PRO A 40 -17.29 17.12 6.35
C PRO A 40 -18.67 17.39 5.72
N GLN A 41 -19.48 18.23 6.36
CA GLN A 41 -20.83 18.61 5.90
C GLN A 41 -20.81 19.28 4.52
N SER A 42 -19.85 20.20 4.27
CA SER A 42 -19.71 20.86 2.96
C SER A 42 -19.38 19.90 1.82
N LEU A 43 -18.83 18.73 2.14
CA LEU A 43 -18.49 17.67 1.19
C LEU A 43 -19.62 16.63 1.06
N GLY A 44 -20.76 16.83 1.74
CA GLY A 44 -21.85 15.85 1.81
C GLY A 44 -21.53 14.62 2.69
N TRP A 45 -20.48 14.69 3.52
CA TRP A 45 -20.16 13.61 4.44
C TRP A 45 -21.06 13.69 5.67
N CYS A 46 -21.60 12.55 6.07
CA CYS A 46 -22.58 12.47 7.14
C CYS A 46 -21.92 12.29 8.52
N GLN A 47 -22.39 13.08 9.49
CA GLN A 47 -21.84 13.11 10.84
C GLN A 47 -21.92 11.75 11.57
N PRO A 48 -23.03 10.97 11.53
CA PRO A 48 -23.11 9.72 12.30
C PRO A 48 -22.07 8.65 11.90
N GLN A 49 -21.74 8.57 10.61
CA GLN A 49 -20.73 7.65 10.09
C GLN A 49 -19.32 8.14 10.40
N LEU A 50 -19.11 9.46 10.39
CA LEU A 50 -17.87 10.06 10.86
C LEU A 50 -17.64 9.76 12.36
N ASP A 51 -18.68 9.87 13.19
CA ASP A 51 -18.60 9.53 14.61
C ASP A 51 -18.25 8.05 14.81
N SER A 52 -18.86 7.17 14.00
CA SER A 52 -18.54 5.74 13.98
C SER A 52 -17.09 5.46 13.58
N LEU A 53 -16.56 6.17 12.58
CA LEU A 53 -15.15 6.11 12.17
C LEU A 53 -14.23 6.57 13.30
N VAL A 54 -14.53 7.71 13.94
CA VAL A 54 -13.71 8.27 15.04
C VAL A 54 -13.70 7.32 16.25
N ALA A 55 -14.83 6.72 16.59
CA ALA A 55 -14.91 5.72 17.66
C ALA A 55 -14.13 4.45 17.32
N PHE A 56 -14.25 3.97 16.07
CA PHE A 56 -13.49 2.83 15.57
C PHE A 56 -11.97 3.05 15.67
N LEU A 57 -11.48 4.20 15.22
CA LEU A 57 -10.07 4.57 15.27
C LEU A 57 -9.52 4.56 16.70
N GLY A 58 -10.30 5.05 17.67
CA GLY A 58 -9.94 5.03 19.09
C GLY A 58 -9.78 3.61 19.64
N ARG A 59 -10.71 2.70 19.33
CA ARG A 59 -10.63 1.27 19.72
C ARG A 59 -9.46 0.53 19.06
N LYS A 60 -8.99 1.02 17.91
CA LYS A 60 -7.89 0.43 17.11
C LYS A 60 -6.53 1.08 17.39
N GLY A 61 -6.33 1.64 18.57
CA GLY A 61 -5.02 2.13 19.04
C GLY A 61 -4.44 3.28 18.20
N THR A 62 -5.28 4.02 17.50
CA THR A 62 -4.87 5.22 16.75
C THR A 62 -4.36 6.29 17.72
N LYS A 63 -3.32 7.01 17.32
CA LYS A 63 -2.76 8.15 18.06
C LYS A 63 -3.06 9.47 17.36
N SER A 64 -2.97 9.48 16.04
CA SER A 64 -3.37 10.62 15.21
C SER A 64 -3.97 10.13 13.89
N PHE A 65 -4.98 10.85 13.43
CA PHE A 65 -5.66 10.58 12.16
C PHE A 65 -5.92 11.90 11.45
N VAL A 66 -5.50 11.99 10.19
CA VAL A 66 -5.66 13.17 9.34
C VAL A 66 -6.24 12.76 8.00
N VAL A 67 -7.26 13.49 7.54
CA VAL A 67 -7.83 13.35 6.19
C VAL A 67 -7.78 14.70 5.49
N LEU A 68 -7.17 14.72 4.31
CA LEU A 68 -7.18 15.87 3.40
C LEU A 68 -8.11 15.60 2.23
N LYS A 69 -8.88 16.62 1.83
CA LYS A 69 -9.59 16.69 0.55
C LYS A 69 -9.08 17.91 -0.21
N ASP A 70 -8.53 17.67 -1.39
CA ASP A 70 -7.93 18.67 -2.27
C ASP A 70 -6.92 19.56 -1.53
N GLY A 71 -6.17 18.93 -0.61
CA GLY A 71 -5.15 19.57 0.22
C GLY A 71 -5.67 20.28 1.49
N ARG A 72 -6.99 20.40 1.71
CA ARG A 72 -7.57 20.99 2.93
C ARG A 72 -7.85 19.93 3.98
N LEU A 73 -7.67 20.28 5.26
CA LEU A 73 -8.00 19.41 6.39
C LEU A 73 -9.51 19.21 6.50
N VAL A 74 -9.97 17.96 6.44
CA VAL A 74 -11.37 17.57 6.64
C VAL A 74 -11.58 16.97 8.02
N VAL A 75 -10.67 16.06 8.38
CA VAL A 75 -10.69 15.38 9.68
C VAL A 75 -9.29 15.46 10.24
N GLU A 76 -9.19 15.90 11.48
CA GLU A 76 -7.96 15.85 12.27
C GLU A 76 -8.34 15.45 13.68
N ARG A 77 -7.80 14.32 14.14
CA ARG A 77 -8.11 13.74 15.45
C ARG A 77 -6.83 13.21 16.09
N TYR A 78 -6.70 13.46 17.38
CA TYR A 78 -5.63 12.96 18.22
C TYR A 78 -6.25 12.21 19.41
N TYR A 79 -5.59 11.16 19.87
CA TYR A 79 -6.11 10.26 20.90
C TYR A 79 -5.15 10.12 22.07
N GLY A 80 -5.70 9.97 23.27
CA GLY A 80 -4.93 9.94 24.51
C GLY A 80 -4.21 11.27 24.73
N THR A 81 -2.91 11.22 24.99
CA THR A 81 -2.07 12.41 25.22
C THR A 81 -1.49 13.01 23.94
N PHE A 82 -1.84 12.48 22.76
CA PHE A 82 -1.32 13.01 21.49
C PHE A 82 -1.96 14.35 21.16
N THR A 83 -1.15 15.22 20.56
CA THR A 83 -1.51 16.55 20.08
C THR A 83 -1.01 16.74 18.65
N GLN A 84 -1.32 17.88 18.04
CA GLN A 84 -0.81 18.23 16.71
C GLN A 84 0.71 18.24 16.59
N ASP A 85 1.41 18.46 17.71
CA ASP A 85 2.87 18.57 17.77
C ASP A 85 3.55 17.27 18.18
N SER A 86 2.78 16.22 18.47
CA SER A 86 3.31 14.91 18.82
C SER A 86 4.02 14.26 17.64
N VAL A 87 5.23 13.77 17.89
CA VAL A 87 6.06 13.05 16.90
C VAL A 87 5.89 11.54 17.07
N TRP A 88 5.80 10.81 15.96
CA TRP A 88 5.72 9.35 15.94
C TRP A 88 6.50 8.77 14.76
N TYR A 89 6.90 7.50 14.88
CA TYR A 89 7.65 6.79 13.85
C TYR A 89 6.74 6.36 12.70
N TRP A 90 7.29 6.30 11.48
CA TRP A 90 6.59 5.89 10.27
C TRP A 90 6.73 4.39 9.97
N ALA A 91 7.65 3.70 10.64
CA ALA A 91 8.05 2.34 10.30
C ALA A 91 8.34 2.22 8.79
N SER A 92 7.87 1.14 8.15
CA SER A 92 8.02 0.94 6.72
C SER A 92 7.28 1.94 5.82
N ALA A 93 6.39 2.79 6.33
CA ALA A 93 5.84 3.87 5.50
C ALA A 93 6.94 4.86 5.06
N GLY A 94 8.05 4.95 5.82
CA GLY A 94 9.24 5.70 5.41
C GLY A 94 9.89 5.17 4.11
N LYS A 95 9.67 3.91 3.72
CA LYS A 95 10.22 3.36 2.46
C LYS A 95 9.78 4.18 1.24
N SER A 96 8.54 4.64 1.23
CA SER A 96 7.97 5.46 0.17
C SER A 96 8.59 6.86 0.11
N LEU A 97 8.99 7.42 1.25
CA LEU A 97 9.78 8.66 1.31
C LEU A 97 11.18 8.45 0.71
N THR A 98 11.86 7.36 1.07
CA THR A 98 13.15 6.99 0.48
C THR A 98 13.05 6.80 -1.04
N ALA A 99 12.01 6.14 -1.56
CA ALA A 99 11.79 6.03 -3.01
C ALA A 99 11.63 7.39 -3.70
N THR A 100 10.98 8.35 -3.04
CA THR A 100 10.87 9.71 -3.58
C THR A 100 12.24 10.39 -3.62
N LEU A 101 13.04 10.24 -2.56
CA LEU A 101 14.40 10.79 -2.48
C LEU A 101 15.35 10.18 -3.52
N VAL A 102 15.24 8.88 -3.80
CA VAL A 102 15.98 8.21 -4.90
C VAL A 102 15.56 8.77 -6.26
N GLY A 103 14.27 9.06 -6.46
CA GLY A 103 13.78 9.73 -7.68
C GLY A 103 14.39 11.12 -7.88
N VAL A 104 14.46 11.91 -6.80
CA VAL A 104 15.12 13.21 -6.82
C VAL A 104 16.62 13.07 -7.08
N ALA A 105 17.28 12.07 -6.48
CA ALA A 105 18.71 11.81 -6.71
C ALA A 105 19.01 11.43 -8.17
N GLN A 106 18.15 10.60 -8.78
CA GLN A 106 18.28 10.26 -10.19
C GLN A 106 18.10 11.49 -11.08
N GLN A 107 17.05 12.28 -10.83
CA GLN A 107 16.79 13.50 -11.57
C GLN A 107 17.95 14.49 -11.50
N ASP A 108 18.59 14.61 -10.34
CA ASP A 108 19.73 15.48 -10.12
C ASP A 108 21.05 14.88 -10.67
N GLY A 109 21.00 13.71 -11.31
CA GLY A 109 22.17 13.06 -11.91
C GLY A 109 23.13 12.42 -10.92
N LEU A 110 22.74 12.28 -9.64
CA LEU A 110 23.61 11.76 -8.58
C LEU A 110 23.75 10.24 -8.62
N LEU A 111 22.73 9.56 -9.16
CA LEU A 111 22.72 8.12 -9.37
C LEU A 111 21.86 7.75 -10.58
N GLN A 112 22.02 6.53 -11.07
CA GLN A 112 21.09 5.91 -12.01
C GLN A 112 20.47 4.67 -11.39
N LEU A 113 19.20 4.40 -11.71
CA LEU A 113 18.51 3.21 -11.21
C LEU A 113 19.18 1.88 -11.62
N GLN A 114 19.91 1.89 -12.73
CA GLN A 114 20.61 0.72 -13.26
C GLN A 114 22.04 0.57 -12.71
N ASP A 115 22.52 1.54 -11.92
CA ASP A 115 23.79 1.40 -11.25
C ASP A 115 23.79 0.18 -10.34
N SER A 116 24.90 -0.56 -10.37
CA SER A 116 25.17 -1.58 -9.37
C SER A 116 25.17 -0.94 -7.99
N THR A 117 24.47 -1.54 -7.03
CA THR A 117 24.47 -1.08 -5.64
C THR A 117 25.89 -1.06 -5.06
N SER A 118 26.74 -1.99 -5.49
CA SER A 118 28.15 -2.07 -5.07
C SER A 118 28.98 -0.84 -5.49
N ARG A 119 28.51 -0.03 -6.45
CA ARG A 119 29.13 1.27 -6.79
C ARG A 119 29.14 2.21 -5.59
N TYR A 120 28.10 2.14 -4.75
CA TYR A 120 27.89 3.04 -3.62
C TYR A 120 28.26 2.40 -2.29
N LEU A 121 28.01 1.10 -2.12
CA LEU A 121 28.24 0.39 -0.86
C LEU A 121 29.61 -0.29 -0.79
N GLY A 122 30.36 -0.31 -1.89
CA GLY A 122 31.56 -1.14 -2.02
C GLY A 122 31.22 -2.59 -2.35
N ARG A 123 32.25 -3.44 -2.38
CA ARG A 123 32.10 -4.89 -2.56
C ARG A 123 31.86 -5.57 -1.21
N SER A 124 31.27 -6.77 -1.24
CA SER A 124 31.02 -7.59 -0.04
C SER A 124 30.08 -6.93 0.96
N TRP A 125 29.14 -6.12 0.46
CA TRP A 125 28.04 -5.58 1.28
C TRP A 125 26.95 -6.64 1.51
N THR A 126 27.02 -7.77 0.82
CA THR A 126 26.21 -8.99 1.02
C THR A 126 27.09 -10.22 1.16
N SER A 127 26.50 -11.37 1.52
CA SER A 127 27.17 -12.66 1.43
C SER A 127 26.97 -13.35 0.07
N ALA A 128 26.40 -12.65 -0.92
CA ALA A 128 26.19 -13.21 -2.25
C ALA A 128 27.54 -13.40 -2.98
N PRO A 129 27.66 -14.38 -3.89
CA PRO A 129 28.83 -14.49 -4.75
C PRO A 129 29.06 -13.16 -5.49
N ALA A 130 30.31 -12.71 -5.62
CA ALA A 130 30.64 -11.38 -6.16
C ALA A 130 29.98 -11.08 -7.52
N ALA A 131 29.93 -12.07 -8.41
CA ALA A 131 29.27 -11.95 -9.72
C ALA A 131 27.74 -11.75 -9.63
N LYS A 132 27.11 -12.23 -8.55
CA LYS A 132 25.68 -12.04 -8.26
C LYS A 132 25.43 -10.73 -7.54
N GLU A 133 26.25 -10.39 -6.53
CA GLU A 133 26.19 -9.11 -5.82
C GLU A 133 26.30 -7.93 -6.80
N GLY A 134 27.28 -7.98 -7.72
CA GLY A 134 27.50 -6.92 -8.70
C GLY A 134 26.32 -6.67 -9.65
N ARG A 135 25.38 -7.61 -9.77
CA ARG A 135 24.16 -7.47 -10.58
C ARG A 135 22.96 -6.89 -9.82
N ILE A 136 23.07 -6.74 -8.50
CA ILE A 136 22.06 -6.03 -7.71
C ILE A 136 22.19 -4.54 -8.02
N THR A 137 21.07 -3.90 -8.39
CA THR A 137 21.03 -2.49 -8.75
C THR A 137 20.17 -1.70 -7.77
N VAL A 138 20.28 -0.37 -7.81
CA VAL A 138 19.42 0.53 -7.04
C VAL A 138 17.93 0.24 -7.34
N ARG A 139 17.58 -0.03 -8.60
CA ARG A 139 16.23 -0.44 -9.00
C ARG A 139 15.79 -1.71 -8.27
N HIS A 140 16.65 -2.73 -8.18
CA HIS A 140 16.31 -3.99 -7.51
C HIS A 140 15.97 -3.81 -6.02
N GLN A 141 16.62 -2.87 -5.33
CA GLN A 141 16.25 -2.50 -3.96
C GLN A 141 14.88 -1.78 -3.91
N LEU A 142 14.61 -0.85 -4.84
CA LEU A 142 13.31 -0.15 -4.91
C LEU A 142 12.13 -1.08 -5.21
N THR A 143 12.35 -2.12 -6.03
CA THR A 143 11.31 -3.04 -6.49
C THR A 143 11.17 -4.29 -5.63
N MET A 144 11.91 -4.37 -4.52
CA MET A 144 11.94 -5.56 -3.64
C MET A 144 12.31 -6.83 -4.40
N SER A 145 13.28 -6.74 -5.31
CA SER A 145 13.71 -7.84 -6.17
C SER A 145 15.23 -8.00 -6.24
N THR A 146 15.91 -7.81 -5.11
CA THR A 146 17.36 -8.00 -4.98
C THR A 146 17.78 -9.46 -5.14
N GLY A 147 16.86 -10.41 -4.98
CA GLY A 147 17.17 -11.84 -4.97
C GLY A 147 17.78 -12.33 -3.65
N LEU A 148 17.93 -11.46 -2.66
CA LEU A 148 18.39 -11.82 -1.32
C LEU A 148 17.28 -12.49 -0.50
N ASN A 149 17.67 -13.31 0.47
CA ASN A 149 16.77 -14.08 1.31
C ASN A 149 16.09 -13.22 2.40
N ASP A 150 14.77 -13.16 2.41
CA ASP A 150 13.92 -12.48 3.41
C ASP A 150 13.43 -13.44 4.52
N ALA A 151 13.74 -14.73 4.42
CA ALA A 151 13.47 -15.76 5.43
C ALA A 151 14.81 -16.21 6.05
N LEU A 152 15.32 -15.39 6.97
CA LEU A 152 16.65 -15.55 7.56
C LEU A 152 16.61 -16.37 8.86
N PRO A 153 17.60 -17.25 9.10
CA PRO A 153 17.75 -17.92 10.38
C PRO A 153 18.31 -16.95 11.45
N PRO A 154 17.91 -17.10 12.73
CA PRO A 154 18.53 -16.35 13.83
C PRO A 154 20.07 -16.53 13.85
N PRO A 155 20.84 -15.52 14.26
CA PRO A 155 20.40 -14.24 14.83
C PRO A 155 19.98 -13.18 13.79
N CYS A 156 20.05 -13.50 12.50
CA CYS A 156 19.64 -12.58 11.44
C CYS A 156 18.11 -12.49 11.35
N ASP A 157 17.63 -11.32 10.98
CA ASP A 157 16.21 -11.04 10.73
C ASP A 157 16.01 -10.17 9.49
N ASN A 158 14.76 -9.94 9.11
CA ASN A 158 14.39 -9.16 7.93
C ASN A 158 14.88 -7.70 7.96
N GLU A 159 15.31 -7.18 9.11
CA GLU A 159 15.81 -5.81 9.30
C GLU A 159 17.35 -5.73 9.24
N SER A 160 18.03 -6.88 9.33
CA SER A 160 19.49 -6.98 9.39
C SER A 160 20.16 -6.45 8.12
N THR A 161 21.22 -5.65 8.28
CA THR A 161 21.97 -5.02 7.19
C THR A 161 23.41 -5.51 7.06
N SER A 162 23.88 -6.34 8.00
CA SER A 162 25.24 -6.87 7.97
C SER A 162 25.42 -7.81 6.76
N PRO A 163 26.60 -7.82 6.12
CA PRO A 163 26.83 -8.66 4.94
C PRO A 163 26.50 -10.14 5.17
N GLY A 164 26.87 -10.69 6.33
CA GLY A 164 26.59 -12.08 6.70
C GLY A 164 25.10 -12.42 6.87
N CYS A 165 24.23 -11.43 7.04
CA CYS A 165 22.77 -11.62 7.08
C CYS A 165 22.09 -11.39 5.72
N LEU A 166 22.78 -10.77 4.76
CA LEU A 166 22.25 -10.51 3.42
C LEU A 166 22.58 -11.68 2.48
N LEU A 167 21.87 -12.77 2.70
CA LEU A 167 22.11 -14.06 2.05
C LEU A 167 21.56 -14.12 0.62
N TYR A 168 22.32 -14.68 -0.32
CA TYR A 168 21.84 -14.95 -1.67
C TYR A 168 20.76 -16.05 -1.69
N ARG A 169 19.69 -15.84 -2.47
CA ARG A 169 18.62 -16.83 -2.67
C ARG A 169 18.27 -17.05 -4.14
N ALA A 170 18.28 -15.99 -4.94
CA ALA A 170 17.97 -15.99 -6.36
C ALA A 170 18.71 -14.86 -7.08
N ASP A 171 18.75 -14.90 -8.40
CA ASP A 171 19.30 -13.81 -9.19
C ASP A 171 18.45 -12.54 -9.04
N ALA A 172 19.12 -11.38 -8.98
CA ALA A 172 18.45 -10.09 -8.92
C ALA A 172 17.46 -9.94 -10.08
N GLY A 173 16.25 -9.45 -9.78
CA GLY A 173 15.17 -9.28 -10.74
C GLY A 173 14.33 -10.53 -11.01
N THR A 174 14.71 -11.71 -10.51
CA THR A 174 13.99 -12.97 -10.79
C THR A 174 13.01 -13.40 -9.69
N ARG A 175 12.95 -12.65 -8.58
CA ARG A 175 12.11 -12.94 -7.42
C ARG A 175 11.65 -11.65 -6.75
N TRP A 176 10.40 -11.61 -6.29
CA TRP A 176 9.91 -10.55 -5.38
C TRP A 176 9.93 -11.03 -3.93
N ALA A 177 10.48 -10.22 -3.04
CA ALA A 177 10.67 -10.50 -1.62
C ALA A 177 10.68 -9.20 -0.82
N TYR A 178 9.73 -9.04 0.11
CA TYR A 178 9.66 -7.83 0.94
C TYR A 178 10.76 -7.85 2.01
N HIS A 179 11.95 -7.37 1.65
CA HIS A 179 13.16 -7.48 2.47
C HIS A 179 13.59 -6.10 2.99
N THR A 180 13.51 -5.86 4.30
CA THR A 180 13.84 -4.53 4.86
C THR A 180 15.35 -4.26 4.86
N GLY A 181 16.20 -5.23 5.17
CA GLY A 181 17.66 -5.08 5.23
C GLY A 181 18.27 -4.37 4.00
N PRO A 182 18.14 -4.92 2.78
CA PRO A 182 18.63 -4.28 1.56
C PRO A 182 17.98 -2.93 1.29
N TYR A 183 16.72 -2.73 1.65
CA TYR A 183 16.07 -1.42 1.53
C TYR A 183 16.78 -0.37 2.41
N ARG A 184 17.14 -0.69 3.66
CA ARG A 184 17.75 0.28 4.59
C ARG A 184 19.03 0.86 4.00
N LEU A 185 19.80 0.01 3.32
CA LEU A 185 21.02 0.41 2.63
C LEU A 185 20.80 1.40 1.47
N LEU A 186 19.56 1.64 0.98
CA LEU A 186 19.30 2.74 0.05
C LEU A 186 19.58 4.12 0.68
N GLN A 187 19.47 4.27 2.00
CA GLN A 187 19.86 5.52 2.67
C GLN A 187 21.37 5.74 2.58
N ASN A 188 22.15 4.66 2.69
CA ASN A 188 23.60 4.70 2.48
C ASN A 188 23.94 5.00 1.01
N VAL A 189 23.22 4.40 0.06
CA VAL A 189 23.37 4.71 -1.38
C VAL A 189 23.14 6.20 -1.62
N LEU A 190 22.04 6.76 -1.10
CA LEU A 190 21.73 8.19 -1.20
C LEU A 190 22.81 9.07 -0.57
N ALA A 191 23.31 8.68 0.60
CA ALA A 191 24.34 9.44 1.29
C ALA A 191 25.66 9.46 0.50
N GLN A 192 26.08 8.31 -0.03
CA GLN A 192 27.29 8.19 -0.84
C GLN A 192 27.14 8.92 -2.19
N ALA A 193 25.98 8.81 -2.84
CA ALA A 193 25.73 9.48 -4.12
C ALA A 193 25.68 11.01 -3.99
N SER A 194 25.16 11.53 -2.88
CA SER A 194 24.97 12.97 -2.67
C SER A 194 26.10 13.66 -1.92
N GLY A 195 26.94 12.91 -1.20
CA GLY A 195 27.91 13.47 -0.24
C GLY A 195 27.27 14.06 1.02
N LEU A 196 25.97 13.86 1.24
CA LEU A 196 25.22 14.39 2.38
C LEU A 196 24.71 13.27 3.27
N THR A 197 24.52 13.55 4.57
CA THR A 197 23.77 12.61 5.42
C THR A 197 22.32 12.50 4.93
N ILE A 198 21.65 11.38 5.24
CA ILE A 198 20.25 11.19 4.83
C ILE A 198 19.31 12.29 5.37
N ASN A 199 19.57 12.80 6.58
CA ASN A 199 18.81 13.90 7.16
C ASN A 199 19.03 15.22 6.41
N GLN A 200 20.28 15.57 6.09
CA GLN A 200 20.59 16.76 5.29
C GLN A 200 19.96 16.66 3.90
N TYR A 201 20.13 15.52 3.23
CA TYR A 201 19.58 15.29 1.89
C TYR A 201 18.05 15.40 1.90
N THR A 202 17.38 14.71 2.84
CA THR A 202 15.92 14.77 3.00
C THR A 202 15.44 16.20 3.23
N ASN A 203 16.11 16.95 4.11
CA ASN A 203 15.71 18.31 4.43
C ASN A 203 15.88 19.27 3.25
N GLN A 204 17.06 19.25 2.60
CA GLN A 204 17.40 20.14 1.51
C GLN A 204 16.57 19.89 0.24
N LYS A 205 16.32 18.62 -0.07
CA LYS A 205 15.68 18.21 -1.32
C LYS A 205 14.17 18.10 -1.21
N LEU A 206 13.61 17.86 -0.03
CA LEU A 206 12.18 17.61 0.14
C LEU A 206 11.58 18.32 1.36
N ALA A 207 12.01 17.99 2.58
CA ALA A 207 11.25 18.36 3.78
C ALA A 207 11.16 19.87 3.97
N GLY A 208 12.28 20.60 3.85
CA GLY A 208 12.30 22.05 3.95
C GLY A 208 11.53 22.76 2.84
N ARG A 209 11.36 22.12 1.67
CA ARG A 209 10.62 22.69 0.53
C ARG A 209 9.11 22.57 0.65
N ILE A 210 8.63 21.56 1.39
CA ILE A 210 7.20 21.31 1.59
C ILE A 210 6.72 21.59 3.02
N GLY A 211 7.61 22.08 3.89
CA GLY A 211 7.30 22.43 5.28
C GLY A 211 7.16 21.23 6.21
N MET A 212 7.88 20.14 5.94
CA MET A 212 8.01 19.01 6.88
C MET A 212 9.17 19.26 7.85
N SER A 213 9.02 18.81 9.09
CA SER A 213 10.03 18.98 10.16
C SER A 213 10.37 17.67 10.89
N GLY A 214 10.50 16.56 10.15
CA GLY A 214 10.84 15.25 10.71
C GLY A 214 12.32 14.89 10.58
N LEU A 215 12.70 13.73 11.12
CA LEU A 215 14.08 13.21 11.03
C LEU A 215 14.13 11.69 10.89
N TRP A 216 15.20 11.19 10.28
CA TRP A 216 15.59 9.79 10.25
C TRP A 216 16.42 9.44 11.49
N VAL A 217 16.01 8.38 12.18
CA VAL A 217 16.73 7.75 13.29
C VAL A 217 16.74 6.25 13.05
N ASN A 218 17.92 5.63 12.97
CA ASN A 218 18.08 4.21 12.66
C ASN A 218 17.23 3.76 11.46
N ASP A 219 17.38 4.45 10.32
CA ASP A 219 16.65 4.25 9.06
C ASP A 219 15.13 4.41 9.11
N VAL A 220 14.55 4.82 10.25
CA VAL A 220 13.12 5.05 10.43
C VAL A 220 12.86 6.55 10.53
N TYR A 221 11.90 7.04 9.75
CA TYR A 221 11.51 8.45 9.78
C TYR A 221 10.50 8.73 10.90
N TYR A 222 10.68 9.85 11.59
CA TYR A 222 9.83 10.33 12.68
C TYR A 222 9.32 11.73 12.35
N SER A 223 8.01 11.95 12.50
CA SER A 223 7.43 13.29 12.31
C SER A 223 6.05 13.42 12.97
N ARG A 224 5.45 14.61 12.88
CA ARG A 224 4.04 14.82 13.21
C ARG A 224 3.14 14.26 12.12
N ALA A 225 1.87 14.03 12.44
CA ALA A 225 0.85 13.57 11.49
C ALA A 225 0.66 14.52 10.30
N ARG A 226 0.74 15.84 10.54
CA ARG A 226 0.67 16.86 9.50
C ARG A 226 1.84 16.79 8.52
N ASP A 227 3.04 16.39 8.96
CA ASP A 227 4.19 16.20 8.07
C ASP A 227 3.99 14.96 7.17
N MET A 228 3.43 13.87 7.70
CA MET A 228 2.97 12.73 6.88
C MET A 228 1.95 13.15 5.83
N ALA A 229 1.00 14.00 6.22
CA ALA A 229 -0.05 14.50 5.32
C ALA A 229 0.52 15.40 4.21
N ARG A 230 1.55 16.20 4.50
CA ARG A 230 2.30 16.97 3.48
C ARG A 230 2.97 16.06 2.45
N PHE A 231 3.61 14.98 2.90
CA PHE A 231 4.19 14.00 1.97
C PHE A 231 3.14 13.29 1.11
N GLY A 232 2.00 12.93 1.71
CA GLY A 232 0.85 12.39 0.97
C GLY A 232 0.29 13.39 -0.05
N LEU A 233 0.20 14.67 0.31
CA LEU A 233 -0.25 15.74 -0.59
C LEU A 233 0.74 16.02 -1.73
N LEU A 234 2.05 15.97 -1.47
CA LEU A 234 3.07 16.02 -2.52
C LEU A 234 2.88 14.88 -3.52
N THR A 235 2.58 13.67 -3.02
CA THR A 235 2.31 12.50 -3.87
C THR A 235 1.01 12.68 -4.66
N LEU A 236 -0.05 13.19 -4.03
CA LEU A 236 -1.32 13.52 -4.70
C LEU A 236 -1.10 14.52 -5.86
N ALA A 237 -0.24 15.51 -5.61
CA ALA A 237 0.18 16.53 -6.58
C ALA A 237 1.30 16.05 -7.52
N ARG A 238 1.57 14.74 -7.58
CA ARG A 238 2.53 14.10 -8.49
C ARG A 238 3.93 14.71 -8.45
N GLY A 239 4.42 15.03 -7.25
CA GLY A 239 5.77 15.56 -7.04
C GLY A 239 5.88 17.09 -7.16
N THR A 240 4.78 17.81 -7.37
CA THR A 240 4.76 19.28 -7.42
C THR A 240 4.15 19.86 -6.15
N TRP A 241 4.82 20.83 -5.54
CA TRP A 241 4.36 21.52 -4.34
C TRP A 241 4.20 23.01 -4.62
N ASN A 242 2.95 23.50 -4.63
CA ASN A 242 2.65 24.92 -4.83
C ASN A 242 3.37 25.55 -6.05
N GLY A 243 3.26 24.90 -7.21
CA GLY A 243 3.94 25.32 -8.45
C GLY A 243 5.43 24.95 -8.54
N THR A 244 6.06 24.51 -7.44
CA THR A 244 7.45 24.07 -7.42
C THR A 244 7.54 22.56 -7.61
N ALA A 245 8.08 22.11 -8.74
CA ALA A 245 8.31 20.69 -8.99
C ALA A 245 9.51 20.17 -8.16
N ILE A 246 9.21 19.34 -7.17
CA ILE A 246 10.20 18.66 -6.30
C ILE A 246 10.75 17.43 -7.02
N LEU A 247 9.83 16.58 -7.52
CA LEU A 247 10.14 15.46 -8.41
C LEU A 247 9.53 15.76 -9.79
N ARG A 248 10.37 16.28 -10.69
CA ARG A 248 10.08 16.68 -12.07
C ARG A 248 10.05 15.50 -13.03
N ASP A 249 10.80 14.43 -12.74
CA ASP A 249 10.81 13.21 -13.55
C ASP A 249 9.46 12.47 -13.42
N THR A 250 8.51 12.86 -14.26
CA THR A 250 7.17 12.27 -14.32
C THR A 250 7.19 10.80 -14.76
N ALA A 251 8.20 10.38 -15.53
CA ALA A 251 8.37 9.00 -15.92
C ALA A 251 8.82 8.14 -14.73
N TYR A 252 9.72 8.64 -13.88
CA TYR A 252 10.06 8.03 -12.60
C TYR A 252 8.85 7.97 -11.68
N PHE A 253 8.12 9.09 -11.51
CA PHE A 253 6.92 9.11 -10.66
C PHE A 253 5.91 8.04 -11.12
N ARG A 254 5.65 7.94 -12.44
CA ARG A 254 4.78 6.90 -13.00
C ARG A 254 5.27 5.50 -12.65
N ARG A 255 6.55 5.18 -12.87
CA ARG A 255 7.12 3.86 -12.53
C ARG A 255 7.08 3.58 -11.02
N MET A 256 7.23 4.61 -10.20
CA MET A 256 7.14 4.53 -8.75
C MET A 256 5.72 4.13 -8.29
N THR A 257 4.69 4.63 -8.95
CA THR A 257 3.28 4.43 -8.57
C THR A 257 2.51 3.49 -9.51
N THR A 258 3.20 2.63 -10.27
CA THR A 258 2.62 1.59 -11.13
C THR A 258 3.38 0.28 -10.95
N PRO A 259 2.83 -0.89 -11.35
CA PRO A 259 3.48 -2.18 -11.13
C PRO A 259 4.92 -2.20 -11.66
N SER A 260 5.88 -2.50 -10.77
CA SER A 260 7.31 -2.38 -11.07
C SER A 260 7.96 -3.68 -11.59
N GLN A 261 7.27 -4.81 -11.41
CA GLN A 261 7.64 -6.15 -11.85
C GLN A 261 6.37 -7.02 -12.01
N SER A 262 6.51 -8.23 -12.56
CA SER A 262 5.37 -9.10 -12.94
C SER A 262 4.86 -10.03 -11.83
N PHE A 263 5.66 -10.32 -10.81
CA PHE A 263 5.38 -11.20 -9.66
C PHE A 263 4.31 -10.61 -8.72
N ASN A 264 4.58 -9.44 -8.13
CA ASN A 264 3.64 -8.72 -7.26
C ASN A 264 3.10 -7.48 -7.98
N ARG A 265 1.98 -7.61 -8.69
CA ARG A 265 1.41 -6.49 -9.46
C ARG A 265 1.05 -5.31 -8.56
N SER A 266 0.67 -5.55 -7.31
CA SER A 266 0.38 -4.53 -6.28
C SER A 266 1.60 -3.80 -5.69
N TYR A 267 2.76 -3.79 -6.34
CA TYR A 267 3.97 -3.14 -5.83
C TYR A 267 4.72 -2.30 -6.88
N GLY A 268 4.91 -1.01 -6.56
CA GLY A 268 5.70 -0.04 -7.33
C GLY A 268 7.14 0.10 -6.81
N TYR A 269 7.71 1.30 -6.83
CA TYR A 269 9.00 1.57 -6.19
C TYR A 269 8.75 1.91 -4.72
N LEU A 270 8.81 0.90 -3.86
CA LEU A 270 8.52 1.03 -2.42
C LEU A 270 7.13 1.64 -2.10
N TRP A 271 6.18 1.50 -3.02
CA TRP A 271 4.78 1.90 -2.86
C TRP A 271 3.87 0.70 -3.06
N TRP A 272 2.84 0.59 -2.24
CA TRP A 272 1.77 -0.40 -2.40
C TRP A 272 0.69 0.15 -3.32
N LEU A 273 0.20 -0.68 -4.24
CA LEU A 273 -0.75 -0.29 -5.29
C LEU A 273 -2.04 -1.09 -5.15
N ASN A 274 -3.17 -0.39 -5.04
CA ASN A 274 -4.47 -1.03 -5.06
C ASN A 274 -4.97 -1.25 -6.50
N GLY A 275 -6.12 -1.93 -6.63
CA GLY A 275 -6.82 -2.11 -7.91
C GLY A 275 -6.12 -3.03 -8.91
N GLN A 276 -4.98 -3.61 -8.55
CA GLN A 276 -4.26 -4.57 -9.38
C GLN A 276 -4.94 -5.94 -9.33
N PRO A 277 -4.81 -6.76 -10.40
CA PRO A 277 -5.48 -8.07 -10.46
C PRO A 277 -4.88 -9.11 -9.50
N SER A 278 -3.70 -8.85 -8.93
CA SER A 278 -3.07 -9.73 -7.97
C SER A 278 -2.08 -9.01 -7.06
N TYR A 279 -1.80 -9.63 -5.91
CA TYR A 279 -0.80 -9.16 -4.95
C TYR A 279 -0.04 -10.30 -4.29
N MET A 280 1.12 -9.99 -3.73
CA MET A 280 1.87 -10.86 -2.81
C MET A 280 1.99 -10.20 -1.43
N LEU A 281 2.11 -11.02 -0.39
CA LEU A 281 2.30 -10.55 0.99
C LEU A 281 3.75 -10.75 1.44
N PRO A 282 4.27 -9.91 2.36
CA PRO A 282 5.60 -10.08 2.94
C PRO A 282 5.81 -11.47 3.54
N GLY A 283 7.00 -12.06 3.32
CA GLY A 283 7.36 -13.38 3.83
C GLY A 283 6.74 -14.57 3.09
N LEU A 284 5.92 -14.33 2.06
CA LEU A 284 5.29 -15.39 1.26
C LEU A 284 5.73 -15.28 -0.21
N GLN A 285 5.75 -16.41 -0.90
CA GLN A 285 5.92 -16.48 -2.37
C GLN A 285 4.60 -16.79 -3.09
N LEU A 286 3.49 -16.70 -2.36
CA LEU A 286 2.14 -16.93 -2.88
C LEU A 286 1.60 -15.67 -3.54
N VAL A 287 0.93 -15.85 -4.68
CA VAL A 287 0.20 -14.81 -5.39
C VAL A 287 -1.30 -14.97 -5.08
N PHE A 288 -1.90 -13.88 -4.64
CA PHE A 288 -3.33 -13.79 -4.34
C PHE A 288 -4.02 -13.00 -5.46
N ASN A 289 -5.21 -13.47 -5.87
CA ASN A 289 -6.01 -12.80 -6.89
C ASN A 289 -6.87 -11.69 -6.26
N GLY A 290 -7.07 -10.61 -7.01
CA GLY A 290 -7.86 -9.46 -6.61
C GLY A 290 -7.05 -8.27 -6.09
N PRO A 291 -7.72 -7.16 -5.74
CA PRO A 291 -7.07 -5.95 -5.25
C PRO A 291 -6.52 -6.12 -3.82
N LEU A 292 -5.47 -5.37 -3.52
CA LEU A 292 -4.81 -5.36 -2.21
C LEU A 292 -5.76 -4.99 -1.06
N ILE A 293 -6.62 -4.00 -1.29
CA ILE A 293 -7.62 -3.50 -0.33
C ILE A 293 -8.96 -3.40 -1.08
N PRO A 294 -9.80 -4.45 -1.06
CA PRO A 294 -11.02 -4.51 -1.86
C PRO A 294 -12.07 -3.43 -1.57
N THR A 295 -12.07 -2.87 -0.37
CA THR A 295 -13.00 -1.79 0.03
C THR A 295 -12.49 -0.39 -0.30
N ALA A 296 -11.28 -0.27 -0.85
CA ALA A 296 -10.68 1.01 -1.21
C ALA A 296 -10.75 1.28 -2.72
N PRO A 297 -10.71 2.55 -3.17
CA PRO A 297 -10.64 2.91 -4.58
C PRO A 297 -9.48 2.25 -5.33
N ALA A 298 -9.70 1.90 -6.59
CA ALA A 298 -8.73 1.15 -7.39
C ALA A 298 -7.42 1.92 -7.65
N ASP A 299 -7.48 3.26 -7.73
CA ASP A 299 -6.32 4.11 -7.96
C ASP A 299 -5.59 4.53 -6.66
N LEU A 300 -5.94 3.91 -5.53
CA LEU A 300 -5.23 4.11 -4.27
C LEU A 300 -3.77 3.64 -4.38
N VAL A 301 -2.86 4.51 -3.96
CA VAL A 301 -1.46 4.16 -3.66
C VAL A 301 -1.18 4.41 -2.19
N ALA A 302 -0.34 3.56 -1.59
CA ALA A 302 -0.12 3.58 -0.14
C ALA A 302 1.33 3.38 0.29
N ALA A 303 1.71 4.15 1.31
CA ALA A 303 2.86 3.87 2.16
C ALA A 303 2.37 3.13 3.40
N LEU A 304 2.77 1.86 3.56
CA LEU A 304 2.30 0.98 4.63
C LEU A 304 3.45 0.60 5.57
N GLY A 305 3.25 0.85 6.87
CA GLY A 305 4.19 0.55 7.94
C GLY A 305 3.61 -0.37 9.00
N LYS A 306 4.50 -1.11 9.70
CA LYS A 306 4.20 -1.90 10.90
C LYS A 306 3.38 -1.08 11.91
N ASN A 307 2.52 -1.75 12.68
CA ASN A 307 1.62 -1.14 13.66
C ASN A 307 0.65 -0.13 13.01
N ASP A 308 0.36 -0.31 11.73
CA ASP A 308 -0.53 0.51 10.92
C ASP A 308 -0.13 1.99 10.84
N GLN A 309 1.14 2.26 10.54
CA GLN A 309 1.51 3.60 10.06
C GLN A 309 1.09 3.68 8.60
N LYS A 310 0.16 4.57 8.25
CA LYS A 310 -0.45 4.59 6.93
C LYS A 310 -0.42 5.98 6.31
N ILE A 311 -0.08 6.04 5.04
CA ILE A 311 -0.35 7.17 4.14
C ILE A 311 -1.06 6.58 2.94
N TYR A 312 -2.32 6.94 2.75
CA TYR A 312 -3.09 6.59 1.57
C TYR A 312 -3.29 7.83 0.71
N VAL A 313 -3.15 7.67 -0.59
CA VAL A 313 -3.37 8.72 -1.58
C VAL A 313 -4.33 8.17 -2.64
N VAL A 314 -5.44 8.86 -2.85
CA VAL A 314 -6.45 8.50 -3.86
C VAL A 314 -6.64 9.67 -4.82
N PRO A 315 -5.95 9.66 -5.98
CA PRO A 315 -6.02 10.73 -6.96
C PRO A 315 -7.44 11.06 -7.43
N SER A 316 -8.25 10.05 -7.74
CA SER A 316 -9.63 10.19 -8.23
C SER A 316 -10.55 10.92 -7.26
N LEU A 317 -10.23 10.86 -5.96
CA LEU A 317 -10.99 11.53 -4.90
C LEU A 317 -10.30 12.80 -4.39
N GLY A 318 -9.11 13.15 -4.88
CA GLY A 318 -8.30 14.24 -4.31
C GLY A 318 -8.01 14.03 -2.81
N LEU A 319 -7.88 12.77 -2.38
CA LEU A 319 -7.89 12.40 -0.97
C LEU A 319 -6.51 11.96 -0.49
N VAL A 320 -6.12 12.43 0.70
CA VAL A 320 -4.98 11.89 1.47
C VAL A 320 -5.48 11.46 2.83
N VAL A 321 -5.16 10.24 3.26
CA VAL A 321 -5.52 9.74 4.59
C VAL A 321 -4.26 9.28 5.31
N VAL A 322 -4.03 9.81 6.49
CA VAL A 322 -2.87 9.51 7.34
C VAL A 322 -3.33 8.94 8.67
N ARG A 323 -2.64 7.90 9.13
CA ARG A 323 -2.84 7.34 10.46
C ARG A 323 -1.48 7.01 11.10
N GLN A 324 -1.29 7.48 12.33
CA GLN A 324 -0.22 7.03 13.23
C GLN A 324 -0.83 6.34 14.44
N GLY A 325 -0.17 5.31 14.97
CA GLY A 325 -0.68 4.63 16.17
C GLY A 325 0.07 3.36 16.56
N LYS A 326 -0.52 2.62 17.51
CA LYS A 326 -0.13 1.25 17.88
C LYS A 326 -0.75 0.25 16.90
N SER A 327 -0.40 -1.03 17.01
CA SER A 327 -1.02 -2.07 16.16
C SER A 327 -2.55 -2.06 16.30
N ALA A 328 -3.28 -2.07 15.17
CA ALA A 328 -4.75 -2.13 15.17
C ALA A 328 -5.30 -3.58 15.23
N GLY A 329 -4.40 -4.55 15.43
CA GLY A 329 -4.64 -5.99 15.46
C GLY A 329 -3.30 -6.74 15.46
N ASP A 330 -3.23 -7.88 14.77
CA ASP A 330 -1.96 -8.58 14.57
C ASP A 330 -0.96 -7.71 13.81
N SER A 331 0.22 -7.51 14.39
CA SER A 331 1.29 -6.71 13.77
C SER A 331 1.79 -7.40 12.50
N ARG A 332 1.56 -6.77 11.34
CA ARG A 332 2.08 -7.21 10.04
C ARG A 332 3.08 -6.21 9.47
N LEU A 333 3.94 -6.66 8.55
CA LEU A 333 4.98 -5.82 7.94
C LEU A 333 4.40 -4.74 6.99
N ALA A 334 3.19 -4.94 6.46
CA ALA A 334 2.55 -3.98 5.54
C ALA A 334 1.01 -4.00 5.59
N VAL A 335 0.36 -4.88 4.82
CA VAL A 335 -1.11 -4.98 4.73
C VAL A 335 -1.68 -5.69 5.95
N SER A 336 -2.75 -5.14 6.51
CA SER A 336 -3.45 -5.67 7.69
C SER A 336 -4.97 -5.67 7.46
N SER A 337 -5.73 -6.38 8.31
CA SER A 337 -7.20 -6.34 8.27
C SER A 337 -7.76 -4.94 8.54
N PHE A 338 -7.00 -4.09 9.24
CA PHE A 338 -7.35 -2.70 9.49
C PHE A 338 -7.56 -1.90 8.21
N ASP A 339 -6.83 -2.21 7.14
CA ASP A 339 -6.92 -1.48 5.86
C ASP A 339 -8.34 -1.59 5.28
N THR A 340 -8.85 -2.82 5.18
CA THR A 340 -10.19 -3.10 4.67
C THR A 340 -11.27 -2.51 5.56
N GLU A 341 -11.13 -2.62 6.89
CA GLU A 341 -12.07 -2.06 7.84
C GLU A 341 -12.12 -0.52 7.76
N LEU A 342 -10.96 0.15 7.79
CA LEU A 342 -10.84 1.60 7.71
C LEU A 342 -11.50 2.13 6.43
N TRP A 343 -11.22 1.52 5.28
CA TRP A 343 -11.79 1.96 4.01
C TRP A 343 -13.31 1.74 3.91
N ARG A 344 -13.86 0.76 4.62
CA ARG A 344 -15.31 0.62 4.78
C ARG A 344 -15.91 1.79 5.56
N TYR A 345 -15.29 2.20 6.68
CA TYR A 345 -15.73 3.36 7.46
C TYR A 345 -15.60 4.67 6.68
N LEU A 346 -14.48 4.88 5.98
CA LEU A 346 -14.27 6.06 5.13
C LEU A 346 -15.30 6.12 4.01
N THR A 347 -15.55 5.01 3.31
CA THR A 347 -16.52 4.93 2.22
C THR A 347 -17.94 5.23 2.72
N ALA A 348 -18.34 4.65 3.85
CA ALA A 348 -19.64 4.93 4.47
C ALA A 348 -19.79 6.41 4.84
N THR A 349 -18.73 7.02 5.38
CA THR A 349 -18.68 8.45 5.73
C THR A 349 -18.85 9.34 4.50
N MET A 350 -18.12 9.04 3.41
CA MET A 350 -18.16 9.84 2.18
C MET A 350 -19.46 9.68 1.40
N GLN A 351 -20.12 8.51 1.47
CA GLN A 351 -21.30 8.20 0.67
C GLN A 351 -22.63 8.42 1.41
N CYS A 352 -22.60 8.86 2.68
CA CYS A 352 -23.80 8.94 3.50
C CYS A 352 -24.60 7.64 3.56
N ARG A 353 -23.89 6.51 3.65
CA ARG A 353 -24.52 5.18 3.75
C ARG A 353 -24.32 4.63 5.15
N PRO A 354 -25.36 4.03 5.78
CA PRO A 354 -25.13 3.29 7.01
C PRO A 354 -24.06 2.24 6.74
N LEU A 355 -23.19 2.03 7.73
CA LEU A 355 -22.40 0.81 7.76
C LEU A 355 -23.42 -0.30 7.80
N ALA A 356 -23.68 -0.96 6.67
CA ALA A 356 -24.72 -1.98 6.59
C ALA A 356 -24.60 -2.87 7.81
N ALA A 357 -25.66 -2.92 8.64
CA ALA A 357 -25.80 -3.92 9.67
C ALA A 357 -25.91 -5.24 8.91
N ASN A 358 -24.77 -5.92 8.72
CA ASN A 358 -24.55 -7.20 8.05
C ASN A 358 -25.60 -7.66 7.02
N SER A 359 -25.22 -7.71 5.73
CA SER A 359 -25.42 -8.87 4.83
C SER A 359 -25.05 -8.53 3.38
N ALA A 360 -23.81 -8.14 3.17
CA ALA A 360 -23.07 -8.53 1.98
C ALA A 360 -21.65 -8.76 2.45
N VAL A 361 -21.50 -9.74 3.35
CA VAL A 361 -20.26 -10.47 3.37
C VAL A 361 -20.11 -10.95 1.92
N ALA A 362 -19.09 -10.47 1.20
CA ALA A 362 -18.69 -11.14 -0.04
C ALA A 362 -18.63 -12.62 0.33
N ALA A 363 -19.61 -13.42 -0.12
CA ALA A 363 -20.06 -14.64 0.56
C ALA A 363 -18.87 -15.27 1.27
N THR A 364 -18.79 -15.13 2.61
CA THR A 364 -17.58 -15.56 3.33
C THR A 364 -17.48 -17.02 3.06
N LEU A 365 -16.60 -17.37 2.14
CA LEU A 365 -16.40 -18.74 1.72
C LEU A 365 -16.17 -19.58 2.97
N PRO A 366 -17.12 -20.42 3.38
CA PRO A 366 -17.06 -21.10 4.67
C PRO A 366 -15.74 -21.87 4.77
N LEU A 367 -15.07 -21.75 5.92
CA LEU A 367 -13.81 -22.43 6.23
C LEU A 367 -13.63 -22.44 7.76
N TYR A 368 -14.25 -23.41 8.43
CA TYR A 368 -14.24 -23.49 9.90
C TYR A 368 -14.35 -24.95 10.38
N PRO A 369 -13.90 -25.29 11.60
CA PRO A 369 -13.17 -24.42 12.52
C PRO A 369 -11.80 -24.04 11.94
N ASN A 370 -11.31 -22.85 12.30
CA ASN A 370 -9.99 -22.37 11.91
C ASN A 370 -9.41 -21.57 13.09
N PRO A 371 -8.61 -22.21 13.97
CA PRO A 371 -7.85 -23.44 13.70
C PRO A 371 -8.68 -24.73 13.62
N ALA A 372 -8.30 -25.64 12.72
CA ALA A 372 -8.89 -26.97 12.56
C ALA A 372 -8.05 -28.04 13.28
N THR A 373 -8.70 -29.08 13.80
CA THR A 373 -8.04 -30.23 14.46
C THR A 373 -8.13 -31.49 13.61
N THR A 374 -9.32 -32.00 13.35
CA THR A 374 -9.53 -33.25 12.59
C THR A 374 -10.45 -33.08 11.40
N THR A 375 -11.40 -32.15 11.48
CA THR A 375 -12.35 -31.84 10.41
C THR A 375 -12.36 -30.37 10.09
N LEU A 376 -12.87 -30.07 8.90
CA LEU A 376 -12.97 -28.73 8.34
C LEU A 376 -14.23 -28.66 7.48
N THR A 377 -15.15 -27.77 7.84
CA THR A 377 -16.27 -27.38 7.01
C THR A 377 -15.83 -26.32 6.01
N LEU A 378 -16.05 -26.60 4.73
CA LEU A 378 -15.75 -25.69 3.65
C LEU A 378 -16.94 -25.52 2.70
N GLY A 379 -17.22 -24.29 2.28
CA GLY A 379 -18.09 -24.03 1.13
C GLY A 379 -17.25 -23.79 -0.13
N ALA A 380 -17.88 -23.48 -1.26
CA ALA A 380 -17.19 -23.20 -2.53
C ALA A 380 -17.79 -21.99 -3.27
N PRO A 381 -16.97 -21.20 -4.00
CA PRO A 381 -17.49 -20.32 -5.04
C PRO A 381 -18.16 -21.12 -6.16
N ALA A 382 -19.15 -20.52 -6.83
CA ALA A 382 -19.73 -21.09 -8.04
C ALA A 382 -18.65 -21.41 -9.09
N GLY A 383 -18.76 -22.57 -9.73
CA GLY A 383 -17.79 -23.05 -10.74
C GLY A 383 -16.59 -23.82 -10.18
N SER A 384 -16.45 -23.94 -8.86
CA SER A 384 -15.40 -24.76 -8.26
C SER A 384 -15.63 -26.24 -8.53
N ARG A 385 -14.55 -26.96 -8.86
CA ARG A 385 -14.52 -28.41 -9.05
C ARG A 385 -13.65 -29.11 -8.01
N THR A 386 -12.60 -28.45 -7.57
CA THR A 386 -11.61 -29.04 -6.67
C THR A 386 -11.23 -28.06 -5.59
N VAL A 387 -10.98 -28.58 -4.38
CA VAL A 387 -10.39 -27.84 -3.27
C VAL A 387 -9.10 -28.52 -2.86
N ARG A 388 -8.01 -27.77 -2.78
CA ARG A 388 -6.71 -28.30 -2.33
C ARG A 388 -6.15 -27.51 -1.17
N LEU A 389 -5.37 -28.21 -0.35
CA LEU A 389 -4.65 -27.70 0.79
C LEU A 389 -3.16 -27.66 0.43
N LEU A 390 -2.55 -26.47 0.38
CA LEU A 390 -1.13 -26.30 0.13
C LEU A 390 -0.39 -26.02 1.43
N ASP A 391 0.75 -26.68 1.64
CA ASP A 391 1.65 -26.37 2.76
C ASP A 391 2.42 -25.06 2.52
N SER A 392 3.25 -24.67 3.50
CA SER A 392 4.09 -23.46 3.42
C SER A 392 5.16 -23.51 2.32
N ARG A 393 5.43 -24.68 1.74
CA ARG A 393 6.36 -24.89 0.63
C ARG A 393 5.63 -24.94 -0.73
N GLY A 394 4.31 -24.79 -0.74
CA GLY A 394 3.47 -24.83 -1.94
C GLY A 394 3.15 -26.25 -2.43
N GLN A 395 3.42 -27.29 -1.63
CA GLN A 395 3.10 -28.67 -1.96
C GLN A 395 1.67 -29.00 -1.55
N VAL A 396 0.98 -29.83 -2.35
CA VAL A 396 -0.39 -30.28 -2.04
C VAL A 396 -0.34 -31.27 -0.88
N ALA A 397 -0.80 -30.83 0.28
CA ALA A 397 -0.95 -31.66 1.47
C ALA A 397 -2.22 -32.51 1.42
N ARG A 398 -3.31 -31.98 0.85
CA ARG A 398 -4.56 -32.72 0.65
C ARG A 398 -5.44 -32.11 -0.44
N GLN A 399 -6.38 -32.88 -0.99
CA GLN A 399 -7.31 -32.43 -2.01
C GLN A 399 -8.66 -33.15 -1.88
N TRP A 400 -9.74 -32.44 -2.21
CA TRP A 400 -11.12 -32.93 -2.22
C TRP A 400 -11.88 -32.37 -3.44
N PRO A 401 -13.00 -33.02 -3.85
CA PRO A 401 -13.99 -32.36 -4.70
C PRO A 401 -14.52 -31.09 -4.02
N ALA A 402 -14.78 -30.04 -4.80
CA ALA A 402 -15.42 -28.85 -4.27
C ALA A 402 -16.92 -29.10 -4.02
N PRO A 403 -17.50 -28.59 -2.92
CA PRO A 403 -18.93 -28.62 -2.72
C PRO A 403 -19.64 -27.78 -3.80
N THR A 404 -20.90 -28.12 -4.08
CA THR A 404 -21.71 -27.37 -5.03
C THR A 404 -22.29 -26.15 -4.33
N ALA A 405 -21.84 -24.94 -4.70
CA ALA A 405 -22.41 -23.71 -4.14
C ALA A 405 -23.96 -23.70 -4.20
N PRO A 406 -24.68 -23.29 -3.14
CA PRO A 406 -24.17 -22.68 -1.90
C PRO A 406 -23.90 -23.68 -0.77
N THR A 407 -23.86 -24.99 -1.02
CA THR A 407 -23.71 -25.99 0.04
C THR A 407 -22.32 -25.97 0.67
N GLU A 408 -22.26 -26.36 1.93
CA GLU A 408 -21.04 -26.62 2.67
C GLU A 408 -20.81 -28.13 2.74
N THR A 409 -19.55 -28.54 2.86
CA THR A 409 -19.19 -29.94 3.06
C THR A 409 -18.10 -30.02 4.12
N GLU A 410 -18.29 -30.95 5.03
CA GLU A 410 -17.26 -31.32 6.01
C GLU A 410 -16.24 -32.25 5.34
N VAL A 411 -14.97 -31.92 5.46
CA VAL A 411 -13.86 -32.74 4.99
C VAL A 411 -12.92 -33.09 6.13
N SER A 412 -12.28 -34.25 6.03
CA SER A 412 -11.27 -34.67 7.01
C SER A 412 -9.91 -34.06 6.70
N VAL A 413 -9.33 -33.39 7.70
CA VAL A 413 -7.92 -32.96 7.75
C VAL A 413 -7.11 -33.80 8.75
N ALA A 414 -7.65 -34.95 9.20
CA ALA A 414 -6.93 -35.88 10.05
C ALA A 414 -5.68 -36.42 9.33
N GLY A 415 -4.53 -36.41 10.01
CA GLY A 415 -3.23 -36.79 9.43
C GLY A 415 -2.50 -35.67 8.68
N VAL A 416 -3.12 -34.49 8.51
CA VAL A 416 -2.39 -33.29 8.07
C VAL A 416 -1.60 -32.75 9.27
N ALA A 417 -0.30 -32.53 9.08
CA ALA A 417 0.58 -32.05 10.14
C ALA A 417 0.11 -30.69 10.70
N PRO A 418 0.34 -30.39 11.99
CA PRO A 418 0.10 -29.06 12.53
C PRO A 418 0.91 -28.00 11.76
N GLY A 419 0.29 -26.88 11.43
CA GLY A 419 0.95 -25.85 10.63
C GLY A 419 -0.01 -24.93 9.90
N LEU A 420 0.58 -24.11 9.02
CA LEU A 420 -0.15 -23.16 8.22
C LEU A 420 -0.31 -23.64 6.78
N TYR A 421 -1.55 -23.58 6.30
CA TYR A 421 -1.94 -24.05 4.98
C TYR A 421 -2.71 -22.98 4.21
N LEU A 422 -2.65 -23.08 2.87
CA LEU A 422 -3.50 -22.33 1.95
C LEU A 422 -4.53 -23.28 1.32
N VAL A 423 -5.81 -23.02 1.56
CA VAL A 423 -6.93 -23.68 0.89
C VAL A 423 -7.18 -22.96 -0.42
N GLN A 424 -7.26 -23.67 -1.54
CA GLN A 424 -7.56 -23.12 -2.86
C GLN A 424 -8.71 -23.85 -3.50
N TRP A 425 -9.64 -23.11 -4.10
CA TRP A 425 -10.74 -23.63 -4.91
C TRP A 425 -10.39 -23.45 -6.38
N LEU A 426 -10.48 -24.51 -7.17
CA LEU A 426 -10.09 -24.54 -8.57
C LEU A 426 -11.29 -24.84 -9.46
N ASP A 427 -11.36 -24.23 -10.65
CA ASP A 427 -12.31 -24.59 -11.70
C ASP A 427 -11.90 -25.88 -12.43
N ALA A 428 -12.68 -26.27 -13.46
CA ALA A 428 -12.42 -27.46 -14.28
C ALA A 428 -11.11 -27.39 -15.06
N GLN A 429 -10.56 -26.19 -15.27
CA GLN A 429 -9.31 -25.93 -15.99
C GLN A 429 -8.12 -25.76 -15.03
N GLY A 430 -8.31 -25.98 -13.73
CA GLY A 430 -7.27 -25.85 -12.71
C GLY A 430 -6.91 -24.39 -12.35
N ARG A 431 -7.76 -23.41 -12.68
CA ARG A 431 -7.56 -22.01 -12.29
C ARG A 431 -8.10 -21.76 -10.90
N VAL A 432 -7.36 -21.00 -10.09
CA VAL A 432 -7.76 -20.68 -8.72
C VAL A 432 -8.84 -19.61 -8.71
N LEU A 433 -10.04 -19.99 -8.27
CA LEU A 433 -11.21 -19.11 -8.11
C LEU A 433 -11.19 -18.37 -6.77
N ALA A 434 -10.74 -19.03 -5.71
CA ALA A 434 -10.61 -18.45 -4.38
C ALA A 434 -9.47 -19.09 -3.60
N SER A 435 -8.99 -18.38 -2.57
CA SER A 435 -8.04 -18.94 -1.61
C SER A 435 -8.27 -18.42 -0.20
N ARG A 436 -8.00 -19.26 0.81
CA ARG A 436 -8.17 -18.95 2.23
C ARG A 436 -7.07 -19.59 3.06
N LYS A 437 -6.69 -18.94 4.16
CA LYS A 437 -5.69 -19.44 5.11
C LYS A 437 -6.35 -20.44 6.06
N LEU A 438 -5.71 -21.57 6.32
CA LEU A 438 -6.08 -22.54 7.34
C LEU A 438 -4.93 -22.71 8.33
N GLN A 439 -5.22 -22.66 9.63
CA GLN A 439 -4.32 -23.08 10.68
C GLN A 439 -4.74 -24.48 11.15
N LYS A 440 -3.85 -25.46 11.03
CA LYS A 440 -4.03 -26.83 11.52
C LYS A 440 -3.33 -26.95 12.87
N GLN A 441 -4.05 -27.41 13.90
CA GLN A 441 -3.52 -27.74 15.22
C GLN A 441 -3.24 -29.22 15.37
#